data_AF-A0A3M0Y439-F1
#
_entry.id   AF-A0A3M0Y439-F1
#
_cell.length_a   1.000
_cell.length_b   1.000
_cell.length_c   1.000
_cell.angle_alpha   90.00
_cell.angle_beta   90.00
_cell.angle_gamma   90.00
#
_symmetry.space_group_name_H-M   'P 1'
#
loop_
_entity.id
_entity.type
_entity.pdbx_description
1 polymer ?
#
loop_
_entity_poly.entity_id
_entity_poly.type
_entity_poly.pdbx_seq_one_letter_code
_entity_poly.pdbx_strand_id
1 'polypeptide(L)'
;MELLANLPACVFRERRAQVAVFILVGVLLASSILLYFFVFSSRSPSVAQVACLKDSDCVPAVCCHASECVPKSRAPDCSGVVCTAAIIPGTIDEGQCKCKQNKCVLEIRR
;
A
#
# COMPACT_ATOMS: atom_id res chain seq x y z
N MET A 1 -33.37 73.89 -13.04
CA MET A 1 -33.13 73.59 -11.62
C MET A 1 -33.46 72.12 -11.43
N GLU A 2 -32.59 71.24 -11.92
CA GLU A 2 -31.47 70.64 -11.16
C GLU A 2 -31.98 69.64 -10.11
N LEU A 3 -32.12 68.37 -10.52
CA LEU A 3 -32.35 67.28 -9.56
C LEU A 3 -31.93 65.91 -10.10
N LEU A 4 -30.82 65.82 -10.85
CA LEU A 4 -30.20 64.56 -11.25
C LEU A 4 -28.67 64.62 -11.16
N ALA A 5 -28.15 64.96 -9.99
CA ALA A 5 -26.71 64.92 -9.72
C ALA A 5 -26.43 64.54 -8.27
N ASN A 6 -26.72 63.30 -7.88
CA ASN A 6 -26.06 62.66 -6.73
C ASN A 6 -26.37 61.17 -6.65
N LEU A 7 -25.52 60.36 -7.28
CA LEU A 7 -25.34 58.95 -6.90
C LEU A 7 -23.87 58.79 -6.48
N PRO A 8 -23.58 58.33 -5.25
CA PRO A 8 -22.25 58.38 -4.67
C PRO A 8 -21.32 57.30 -5.24
N ALA A 9 -20.14 57.72 -5.69
CA ALA A 9 -19.03 56.86 -6.13
C ALA A 9 -18.40 56.00 -5.01
N CYS A 10 -18.93 56.03 -3.78
CA CYS A 10 -18.33 55.38 -2.61
C CYS A 10 -18.62 53.88 -2.46
N VAL A 11 -19.63 53.31 -3.11
CA VAL A 11 -20.02 51.88 -2.93
C VAL A 11 -19.09 50.92 -3.70
N PHE A 12 -18.25 51.42 -4.61
CA PHE A 12 -17.42 50.57 -5.48
C PHE A 12 -16.11 50.08 -4.84
N ARG A 13 -15.71 50.66 -3.69
CA ARG A 13 -14.44 50.33 -3.00
C ARG A 13 -14.55 49.08 -2.11
N GLU A 14 -15.72 48.80 -1.55
CA GLU A 14 -15.95 47.62 -0.70
C GLU A 14 -16.11 46.31 -1.49
N ARG A 15 -16.65 46.37 -2.72
CA ARG A 15 -16.84 45.17 -3.56
C ARG A 15 -15.53 44.58 -4.07
N ARG A 16 -14.48 45.39 -4.24
CA ARG A 16 -13.15 44.91 -4.68
C ARG A 16 -12.48 44.07 -3.59
N ALA A 17 -12.62 44.48 -2.32
CA ALA A 17 -12.14 43.71 -1.19
C ALA A 17 -12.93 42.39 -1.03
N GLN A 18 -14.26 42.44 -1.19
CA GLN A 18 -15.08 41.23 -1.15
C GLN A 18 -14.74 40.25 -2.28
N VAL A 19 -14.58 40.73 -3.51
CA VAL A 19 -14.17 39.88 -4.65
C VAL A 19 -12.79 39.26 -4.42
N ALA A 20 -11.82 40.02 -3.89
CA ALA A 20 -10.49 39.49 -3.58
C ALA A 20 -10.53 38.40 -2.49
N VAL A 21 -11.39 38.55 -1.48
CA VAL A 21 -11.60 37.55 -0.42
C VAL A 21 -12.20 36.26 -0.99
N PHE A 22 -13.22 36.35 -1.87
CA PHE A 22 -13.79 35.17 -2.52
C PHE A 22 -12.79 34.42 -3.40
N ILE A 23 -11.93 35.15 -4.13
CA ILE A 23 -10.87 34.55 -4.95
C ILE A 23 -9.85 33.83 -4.06
N LEU A 24 -9.39 34.46 -2.97
CA LEU A 24 -8.43 33.85 -2.03
C LEU A 24 -9.00 32.58 -1.38
N VAL A 25 -10.24 32.62 -0.91
CA VAL A 25 -10.91 31.46 -0.31
C VAL A 25 -11.08 30.34 -1.35
N GLY A 26 -11.47 30.68 -2.58
CA GLY A 26 -11.58 29.71 -3.68
C GLY A 26 -10.25 29.03 -4.01
N VAL A 27 -9.15 29.79 -4.07
CA VAL A 27 -7.81 29.26 -4.32
C VAL A 27 -7.36 28.34 -3.17
N LEU A 28 -7.59 28.72 -1.91
CA LEU A 28 -7.26 27.89 -0.76
C LEU A 28 -8.03 26.57 -0.76
N LEU A 29 -9.34 26.61 -1.04
CA LEU A 29 -10.17 25.41 -1.14
C LEU A 29 -9.72 24.51 -2.29
N ALA A 30 -9.47 25.08 -3.48
CA ALA A 30 -8.97 24.33 -4.63
C ALA A 30 -7.62 23.68 -4.34
N SER A 31 -6.69 24.40 -3.70
CA SER A 31 -5.38 23.85 -3.32
C SER A 31 -5.50 22.71 -2.30
N SER A 32 -6.36 22.84 -1.28
CA SER A 32 -6.62 21.78 -0.30
C SER A 32 -7.23 20.53 -0.95
N ILE A 33 -8.15 20.70 -1.90
CA ILE A 33 -8.79 19.60 -2.64
C ILE A 33 -7.76 18.89 -3.53
N LEU A 34 -6.91 19.64 -4.24
CA LEU A 34 -5.84 19.10 -5.06
C LEU A 34 -4.81 18.31 -4.23
N LEU A 35 -4.40 18.85 -3.08
CA LEU A 35 -3.50 18.15 -2.15
C LEU A 35 -4.14 16.88 -1.60
N TYR A 36 -5.42 16.93 -1.24
CA TYR A 36 -6.14 15.75 -0.76
C TYR A 36 -6.20 14.65 -1.83
N PHE A 37 -6.52 15.02 -3.07
CA PHE A 37 -6.59 14.08 -4.19
C PHE A 37 -5.21 13.48 -4.50
N PHE A 38 -4.14 14.28 -4.49
CA PHE A 38 -2.77 13.81 -4.72
C PHE A 38 -2.30 12.82 -3.64
N VAL A 39 -2.57 13.13 -2.36
CA VAL A 39 -2.30 12.23 -1.23
C VAL A 39 -3.10 10.92 -1.35
N PHE A 40 -4.36 11.00 -1.79
CA PHE A 40 -5.21 9.84 -1.99
C PHE A 40 -4.69 8.95 -3.14
N SER A 41 -4.31 9.54 -4.28
CA SER A 41 -3.71 8.81 -5.40
C SER A 41 -2.39 8.13 -5.03
N SER A 42 -1.66 8.67 -4.06
CA SER A 42 -0.40 8.09 -3.57
C SER A 42 -0.60 6.80 -2.76
N ARG A 43 -1.82 6.52 -2.27
CA ARG A 43 -2.17 5.22 -1.69
C ARG A 43 -2.46 4.22 -2.80
N SER A 44 -1.41 3.79 -3.51
CA SER A 44 -1.50 2.57 -4.30
C SER A 44 -1.72 1.41 -3.33
N PRO A 45 -2.79 0.59 -3.47
CA PRO A 45 -2.87 -0.66 -2.74
C PRO A 45 -1.62 -1.44 -3.13
N SER A 46 -0.74 -1.70 -2.15
CA SER A 46 0.42 -2.54 -2.35
C SER A 46 -0.11 -3.84 -2.94
N VAL A 47 0.12 -4.06 -4.24
CA VAL A 47 -0.24 -5.28 -4.94
C VAL A 47 0.10 -6.40 -3.97
N ALA A 48 -0.93 -7.09 -3.46
CA ALA A 48 -0.77 -8.09 -2.42
C ALA A 48 0.38 -8.99 -2.88
N GLN A 49 1.55 -8.85 -2.23
CA GLN A 49 2.77 -9.36 -2.83
C GLN A 49 2.60 -10.86 -2.99
N VAL A 50 2.47 -11.29 -4.24
CA VAL A 50 2.27 -12.69 -4.59
C VAL A 50 3.56 -13.38 -4.19
N ALA A 51 3.51 -14.16 -3.10
CA ALA A 51 4.71 -14.83 -2.61
C ALA A 51 5.08 -16.00 -3.55
N CYS A 52 4.08 -16.62 -4.19
CA CYS A 52 4.27 -17.74 -5.09
C CYS A 52 3.12 -17.79 -6.12
N LEU A 53 3.41 -18.36 -7.29
CA LEU A 53 2.40 -18.71 -8.31
C LEU A 53 2.24 -20.23 -8.43
N LYS A 54 3.27 -20.99 -8.08
CA LYS A 54 3.29 -22.45 -8.12
C LYS A 54 4.08 -22.99 -6.93
N ASP A 55 3.88 -24.27 -6.61
CA ASP A 55 4.53 -24.93 -5.48
C ASP A 55 6.06 -24.82 -5.51
N SER A 56 6.64 -24.88 -6.72
CA SER A 56 8.08 -24.76 -6.90
C SER A 56 8.64 -23.36 -6.63
N ASP A 57 7.82 -22.35 -6.35
CA ASP A 57 8.27 -21.03 -5.89
C ASP A 57 8.47 -21.00 -4.37
N CYS A 58 8.06 -22.05 -3.66
CA CYS A 58 8.15 -22.17 -2.22
C CYS A 58 9.27 -23.12 -1.80
N VAL A 59 10.00 -22.74 -0.77
CA VAL A 59 11.11 -23.49 -0.19
C VAL A 59 11.00 -23.49 1.34
N PRO A 60 11.70 -24.40 2.04
CA PRO A 60 11.72 -24.40 3.50
C PRO A 60 12.25 -23.08 4.06
N ALA A 61 11.67 -22.59 5.17
CA ALA A 61 12.15 -21.38 5.86
C ALA A 61 13.53 -21.58 6.53
N VAL A 62 13.85 -22.83 6.87
CA VAL A 62 15.10 -23.26 7.49
C VAL A 62 15.56 -24.56 6.82
N CYS A 63 16.84 -24.88 6.91
CA CYS A 63 17.44 -25.97 6.14
C CYS A 63 16.97 -27.38 6.55
N CYS A 64 16.68 -27.59 7.83
CA CYS A 64 16.29 -28.90 8.36
C CYS A 64 14.98 -28.76 9.13
N HIS A 65 14.08 -29.75 8.99
CA HIS A 65 12.86 -29.86 9.78
C HIS A 65 12.00 -28.58 9.82
N ALA A 66 11.92 -27.87 8.69
CA ALA A 66 11.19 -26.61 8.65
C ALA A 66 9.71 -26.82 8.95
N SER A 67 9.19 -26.07 9.92
CA SER A 67 7.74 -25.97 10.21
C SER A 67 7.02 -24.97 9.29
N GLU A 68 7.77 -24.21 8.49
CA GLU A 68 7.25 -23.15 7.63
C GLU A 68 7.93 -23.13 6.27
N CYS A 69 7.24 -22.53 5.29
CA CYS A 69 7.71 -22.37 3.92
C CYS A 69 7.73 -20.89 3.53
N VAL A 70 8.77 -20.47 2.83
CA VAL A 70 8.99 -19.10 2.36
C VAL A 70 9.12 -19.07 0.83
N PRO A 71 8.90 -17.92 0.18
CA PRO A 71 9.21 -17.79 -1.23
C PRO A 71 10.71 -17.97 -1.49
N LYS A 72 11.07 -18.49 -2.67
CA LYS A 72 12.46 -18.68 -3.11
C LYS A 72 13.34 -17.44 -2.99
N SER A 73 12.77 -16.24 -3.14
CA SER A 73 13.48 -14.97 -2.95
C SER A 73 13.99 -14.76 -1.52
N ARG A 74 13.45 -15.50 -0.55
CA ARG A 74 13.83 -15.52 0.86
C ARG A 74 14.39 -16.87 1.30
N ALA A 75 14.86 -17.69 0.35
CA ALA A 75 15.46 -18.98 0.66
C ALA A 75 16.67 -18.80 1.59
N PRO A 76 16.79 -19.59 2.67
CA PRO A 76 18.02 -19.64 3.45
C PRO A 76 19.15 -20.29 2.63
N ASP A 77 20.39 -19.93 2.92
CA ASP A 77 21.55 -20.66 2.40
C ASP A 77 21.77 -21.92 3.23
N CYS A 78 21.66 -23.08 2.59
CA CYS A 78 21.85 -24.40 3.21
C CYS A 78 23.16 -25.06 2.78
N SER A 79 24.05 -24.32 2.11
CA SER A 79 25.36 -24.80 1.69
C SER A 79 26.19 -25.23 2.89
N GLY A 80 26.59 -26.50 2.95
CA GLY A 80 27.39 -27.05 4.05
C GLY A 80 26.62 -27.39 5.32
N VAL A 81 25.28 -27.26 5.33
CA VAL A 81 24.44 -27.72 6.44
C VAL A 81 24.17 -29.21 6.28
N VAL A 82 24.47 -29.99 7.33
CA VAL A 82 24.15 -31.41 7.39
C VAL A 82 22.95 -31.59 8.33
N CYS A 83 21.84 -32.09 7.79
CA CYS A 83 20.65 -32.39 8.58
C CYS A 83 20.73 -33.79 9.19
N THR A 84 20.05 -33.98 10.32
CA THR A 84 19.85 -35.31 10.89
C THR A 84 18.83 -36.10 10.06
N ALA A 85 18.93 -37.43 10.04
CA ALA A 85 17.96 -38.29 9.37
C ALA A 85 16.68 -38.55 10.20
N ALA A 86 16.47 -37.78 11.27
CA ALA A 86 15.26 -37.88 12.09
C ALA A 86 14.06 -37.33 11.32
N ILE A 87 12.87 -37.91 11.54
CA ILE A 87 11.61 -37.34 11.06
C ILE A 87 10.98 -36.62 12.25
N ILE A 88 10.79 -35.31 12.15
CA ILE A 88 10.14 -34.51 13.17
C ILE A 88 8.66 -34.32 12.80
N PRO A 89 7.73 -34.80 13.63
CA PRO A 89 6.31 -34.65 13.37
C PRO A 89 5.88 -33.19 13.20
N GLY A 90 5.01 -32.94 12.22
CA GLY A 90 4.49 -31.59 11.95
C GLY A 90 5.47 -30.64 11.24
N THR A 91 6.56 -31.17 10.69
CA THR A 91 7.52 -30.42 9.87
C THR A 91 7.49 -30.88 8.42
N ILE A 92 8.33 -30.29 7.58
CA ILE A 92 8.46 -30.68 6.17
C ILE A 92 8.87 -32.14 5.97
N ASP A 93 9.39 -32.83 6.99
CA ASP A 93 9.73 -34.25 6.88
C ASP A 93 8.50 -35.14 6.61
N GLU A 94 7.32 -34.71 7.06
CA GLU A 94 6.03 -35.38 6.83
C GLU A 94 5.18 -34.64 5.78
N GLY A 95 5.77 -33.67 5.07
CA GLY A 95 5.01 -32.71 4.30
C GLY A 95 5.75 -32.18 3.09
N GLN A 96 5.20 -31.11 2.53
CA GLN A 96 5.78 -30.42 1.38
C GLN A 96 5.35 -28.96 1.37
N CYS A 97 6.22 -28.09 0.86
CA CYS A 97 5.86 -26.70 0.61
C CYS A 97 4.91 -26.60 -0.57
N LYS A 98 3.79 -25.88 -0.37
CA LYS A 98 2.76 -25.65 -1.37
C LYS A 98 2.47 -24.18 -1.54
N CYS A 99 2.11 -23.81 -2.76
CA CYS A 99 1.58 -22.49 -3.03
C CYS A 99 0.06 -22.55 -2.94
N LYS A 100 -0.51 -21.94 -1.90
CA LYS A 100 -1.96 -21.82 -1.73
C LYS A 100 -2.33 -20.36 -1.54
N GLN A 101 -3.30 -19.88 -2.32
CA GLN A 101 -3.79 -18.50 -2.25
C GLN A 101 -2.66 -17.46 -2.30
N ASN A 102 -1.70 -17.65 -3.22
CA ASN A 102 -0.54 -16.78 -3.41
C ASN A 102 0.40 -16.71 -2.19
N LYS A 103 0.34 -17.70 -1.29
CA LYS A 103 1.19 -17.82 -0.09
C LYS A 103 1.86 -19.20 -0.05
N CYS A 104 3.12 -19.21 0.39
CA CYS A 104 3.81 -20.44 0.70
C CYS A 104 3.33 -20.98 2.04
N VAL A 105 2.83 -22.22 2.04
CA VAL A 105 2.34 -22.91 3.23
C VAL A 105 2.95 -24.29 3.31
N LEU A 106 3.16 -24.77 4.53
CA LEU A 106 3.53 -26.16 4.77
C LEU A 106 2.26 -27.02 4.77
N GLU A 107 2.21 -28.02 3.90
CA GLU A 107 1.14 -29.02 3.88
C GLU A 107 1.67 -30.37 4.36
N ILE A 108 1.24 -30.78 5.55
CA ILE A 108 1.55 -32.08 6.14
C ILE A 108 0.63 -33.15 5.54
N ARG A 109 1.20 -34.28 5.09
CA ARG A 109 0.41 -35.43 4.62
C ARG A 109 0.03 -36.27 5.83
N ARG A 110 -1.25 -36.21 6.20
CA ARG A 110 -1.85 -37.06 7.24
C ARG A 110 -2.44 -38.33 6.66
#